data_AF-A0A7S6MZ96-F1
#
_entry.id   AF-A0A7S6MZ96-F1
#
_cell.length_a   1.000
_cell.length_b   1.000
_cell.length_c   1.000
_cell.angle_alpha   90.00
_cell.angle_beta   90.00
_cell.angle_gamma   90.00
#
_symmetry.space_group_name_H-M   'P 1'
#
loop_
_entity.id
_entity.type
_entity.pdbx_description
1 polymer ?
#
loop_
_entity_poly.entity_id
_entity_poly.type
_entity_poly.pdbx_seq_one_letter_code
_entity_poly.pdbx_strand_id
1 'polypeptide(L)'
;MNIRQQIVLWTVFFTLIFLQGCDWFQDKPEKISEGETVADNQSADMSIQEFVIREKMKNAPSRFAGDTLDLALYVIKNYPPGSYLADLDNISTNFAKKGAVIYFTEKGKKYVFALIVKSMEGGKLIEIDNFTGYNSSFVDYDSTNLGTAFFYLTLFSYDSSDFTMIWEEIIPQSGGLMNFTYSTWGPLKIPFVNVHFFSAPQLSNDEYKFFLVRGLENKPHLLNVYEGHIRRRRVADINQDSIPDYYEWRVFYTDSSRTFLDSVGFIWKDTVYVNTRNPRMTRKY
;
A
#
# COMPACT_ATOMS: atom_id res chain seq x y z
N MET A 1 29.09 40.92 -46.41
CA MET A 1 29.80 40.02 -45.45
C MET A 1 30.38 38.87 -46.25
N ASN A 2 31.69 38.63 -46.20
CA ASN A 2 32.33 37.63 -47.06
C ASN A 2 32.02 36.21 -46.57
N ILE A 3 31.96 35.20 -47.45
CA ILE A 3 31.50 33.83 -47.11
C ILE A 3 32.29 33.23 -45.92
N ARG A 4 33.58 33.57 -45.80
CA ARG A 4 34.42 33.20 -44.65
C ARG A 4 33.93 33.77 -43.32
N GLN A 5 33.42 35.00 -43.29
CA GLN A 5 32.88 35.61 -42.08
C GLN A 5 31.53 34.99 -41.68
N GLN A 6 30.72 34.57 -42.64
CA GLN A 6 29.48 33.84 -42.36
C GLN A 6 29.76 32.46 -41.76
N ILE A 7 30.71 31.70 -42.34
CA ILE A 7 31.09 30.38 -41.81
C ILE A 7 31.59 30.50 -40.37
N VAL A 8 32.48 31.45 -40.07
CA VAL A 8 32.99 31.66 -38.71
C VAL A 8 31.85 32.03 -37.73
N LEU A 9 30.89 32.86 -38.15
CA LEU A 9 29.74 33.21 -37.32
C LEU A 9 28.86 31.99 -37.02
N TRP A 10 28.59 31.15 -38.02
CA TRP A 10 27.79 29.94 -37.83
C TRP A 10 28.49 28.90 -36.97
N THR A 11 29.81 28.73 -37.11
CA THR A 11 30.58 27.81 -36.27
C THR A 11 30.60 28.26 -34.81
N VAL A 12 30.74 29.56 -34.54
CA VAL A 12 30.68 30.12 -33.17
C VAL A 12 29.28 30.03 -32.58
N PHE A 13 28.24 30.25 -33.38
CA PHE A 13 26.85 30.14 -32.92
C PHE A 13 26.46 28.69 -32.58
N PHE A 14 26.90 27.71 -33.38
CA PHE A 14 26.66 26.29 -33.10
C PHE A 14 27.46 25.79 -31.89
N THR A 15 28.69 26.24 -31.67
CA THR A 15 29.46 25.85 -30.46
C THR A 15 28.88 26.45 -29.18
N LEU A 16 28.26 27.64 -29.23
CA LEU A 16 27.54 28.23 -28.10
C LEU A 16 26.25 27.47 -27.74
N ILE A 17 25.54 26.91 -28.72
CA ILE A 17 24.35 26.06 -28.47
C ILE A 17 24.76 24.71 -27.84
N PHE A 18 25.92 24.15 -28.23
CA PHE A 18 26.44 22.92 -27.62
C PHE A 18 27.00 23.10 -26.20
N LEU A 19 27.38 24.32 -25.80
CA LEU A 19 27.83 24.62 -24.43
C LEU A 19 26.69 24.89 -23.44
N GLN A 20 25.46 25.13 -23.91
CA GLN A 20 24.26 25.24 -23.06
C GLN A 20 23.50 23.91 -22.89
N GLY A 21 23.95 22.82 -23.54
CA GLY A 21 23.29 21.50 -23.49
C GLY A 21 23.70 20.60 -22.32
N CYS A 22 24.49 21.09 -21.36
CA CYS A 22 25.07 20.28 -20.28
C CYS A 22 24.69 20.80 -18.88
N ASP A 23 23.44 21.18 -18.66
CA ASP A 23 22.82 21.26 -17.34
C ASP A 23 21.84 20.08 -17.17
N TRP A 24 22.36 18.86 -17.32
CA TRP A 24 21.63 17.66 -16.96
C TRP A 24 21.75 17.46 -15.45
N PHE A 25 20.76 18.00 -14.71
CA PHE A 25 20.31 17.54 -13.40
C PHE A 25 21.43 17.10 -12.41
N GLN A 26 22.03 18.07 -11.70
CA GLN A 26 22.65 17.77 -10.41
C GLN A 26 21.60 17.83 -9.29
N ASP A 27 20.61 16.93 -9.33
CA ASP A 27 19.76 16.68 -8.15
C ASP A 27 20.57 15.86 -7.15
N LYS A 28 21.43 16.55 -6.39
CA LYS A 28 21.97 15.98 -5.16
C LYS A 28 20.87 16.07 -4.11
N PRO A 29 20.69 15.05 -3.26
CA PRO A 29 19.72 15.10 -2.17
C PRO A 29 19.97 16.33 -1.29
N GLU A 30 18.88 16.87 -0.72
CA GLU A 30 18.94 18.04 0.14
C GLU A 30 19.88 17.76 1.32
N LYS A 31 20.77 18.73 1.63
CA LYS A 31 21.71 18.56 2.74
C LYS A 31 20.99 18.79 4.06
N ILE A 32 21.03 17.80 4.94
CA ILE A 32 20.51 17.87 6.30
C ILE A 32 21.32 18.91 7.10
N SER A 33 20.62 19.75 7.86
CA SER A 33 21.24 20.78 8.69
C SER A 33 21.96 20.17 9.90
N GLU A 34 22.96 20.87 10.43
CA GLU A 34 23.78 20.37 11.54
C GLU A 34 22.94 20.28 12.83
N GLY A 35 22.62 19.04 13.26
CA GLY A 35 21.80 18.76 14.44
C GLY A 35 20.45 18.08 14.17
N GLU A 36 20.03 17.98 12.91
CA GLU A 36 18.82 17.24 12.51
C GLU A 36 19.15 15.78 12.14
N THR A 37 18.24 14.85 12.47
CA THR A 37 18.31 13.48 11.95
C THR A 37 17.40 13.33 10.72
N VAL A 38 17.74 12.42 9.80
CA VAL A 38 16.87 12.11 8.63
C VAL A 38 15.44 11.83 9.08
N ALA A 39 15.27 11.12 10.20
CA ALA A 39 13.98 10.73 10.75
C ALA A 39 13.07 11.93 11.11
N ASP A 40 13.64 13.12 11.31
CA ASP A 40 12.94 14.35 11.66
C ASP A 40 12.79 15.31 10.47
N ASN A 41 13.46 15.06 9.33
CA ASN A 41 13.43 15.94 8.16
C ASN A 41 12.77 15.26 6.96
N GLN A 42 11.45 15.46 6.83
CA GLN A 42 10.62 14.82 5.81
C GLN A 42 10.95 15.26 4.38
N SER A 43 11.43 16.51 4.17
CA SER A 43 11.84 17.01 2.85
C SER A 43 13.11 16.32 2.36
N ALA A 44 14.11 16.23 3.25
CA ALA A 44 15.36 15.55 2.96
C ALA A 44 15.13 14.07 2.62
N ASP A 45 14.33 13.35 3.41
CA ASP A 45 13.98 11.97 3.09
C ASP A 45 13.25 11.85 1.75
N MET A 46 12.23 12.67 1.50
CA MET A 46 11.50 12.67 0.22
C MET A 46 12.46 12.84 -0.98
N SER A 47 13.44 13.76 -0.88
CA SER A 47 14.46 13.97 -1.92
C SER A 47 15.36 12.74 -2.13
N ILE A 48 15.73 12.05 -1.04
CA ILE A 48 16.54 10.82 -1.08
C ILE A 48 15.74 9.70 -1.75
N GLN A 49 14.48 9.50 -1.34
CA GLN A 49 13.62 8.46 -1.91
C GLN A 49 13.34 8.72 -3.39
N GLU A 50 13.07 9.96 -3.78
CA GLU A 50 12.93 10.35 -5.18
C GLU A 50 14.18 10.01 -5.99
N PHE A 51 15.36 10.37 -5.48
CA PHE A 51 16.64 10.04 -6.10
C PHE A 51 16.82 8.53 -6.26
N VAL A 52 16.56 7.74 -5.20
CA VAL A 52 16.65 6.28 -5.23
C VAL A 52 15.72 5.67 -6.28
N ILE A 53 14.48 6.16 -6.38
CA ILE A 53 13.55 5.67 -7.41
C ILE A 53 14.05 6.03 -8.80
N ARG A 54 14.52 7.25 -9.03
CA ARG A 54 15.05 7.69 -10.35
C ARG A 54 16.27 6.87 -10.78
N GLU A 55 17.14 6.49 -9.84
CA GLU A 55 18.25 5.57 -10.12
C GLU A 55 17.76 4.15 -10.44
N LYS A 56 16.77 3.62 -9.71
CA LYS A 56 16.12 2.34 -10.05
C LYS A 56 15.49 2.39 -11.45
N MET A 57 14.87 3.50 -11.81
CA MET A 57 14.25 3.71 -13.12
C MET A 57 15.25 3.64 -14.27
N LYS A 58 16.47 4.20 -14.10
CA LYS A 58 17.55 4.16 -15.10
C LYS A 58 18.10 2.75 -15.32
N ASN A 59 18.16 1.96 -14.26
CA ASN A 59 18.81 0.65 -14.25
C ASN A 59 17.82 -0.53 -14.45
N ALA A 60 16.53 -0.25 -14.57
CA ALA A 60 15.50 -1.28 -14.69
C ALA A 60 15.53 -1.95 -16.09
N PRO A 61 15.59 -3.30 -16.15
CA PRO A 61 15.73 -4.02 -17.42
C PRO A 61 14.46 -4.00 -18.29
N SER A 62 13.29 -3.72 -17.70
CA SER A 62 12.01 -3.63 -18.39
C SER A 62 11.15 -2.57 -17.70
N ARG A 63 10.57 -1.67 -18.50
CA ARG A 63 9.72 -0.55 -18.06
C ARG A 63 8.53 -0.44 -18.99
N PHE A 64 7.40 0.02 -18.45
CA PHE A 64 6.26 0.46 -19.25
C PHE A 64 5.60 1.65 -18.58
N ALA A 65 4.93 2.49 -19.36
CA ALA A 65 4.26 3.67 -18.83
C ALA A 65 3.17 3.28 -17.81
N GLY A 66 3.26 3.83 -16.60
CA GLY A 66 2.36 3.53 -15.49
C GLY A 66 2.74 2.26 -14.74
N ASP A 67 4.01 1.87 -14.77
CA ASP A 67 4.51 0.75 -13.98
C ASP A 67 4.75 1.11 -12.50
N THR A 68 5.29 0.16 -11.74
CA THR A 68 5.41 0.28 -10.28
C THR A 68 6.35 1.40 -9.86
N LEU A 69 7.39 1.67 -10.65
CA LEU A 69 8.33 2.76 -10.36
C LEU A 69 7.70 4.12 -10.68
N ASP A 70 6.91 4.21 -11.77
CA ASP A 70 6.13 5.41 -12.06
C ASP A 70 5.12 5.70 -10.95
N LEU A 71 4.42 4.67 -10.44
CA LEU A 71 3.49 4.82 -9.33
C LEU A 71 4.19 5.24 -8.04
N ALA A 72 5.34 4.62 -7.71
CA ALA A 72 6.10 4.98 -6.53
C ALA A 72 6.58 6.45 -6.59
N LEU A 73 7.04 6.90 -7.77
CA LEU A 73 7.41 8.30 -7.98
C LEU A 73 6.19 9.23 -7.90
N TYR A 74 5.04 8.81 -8.42
CA TYR A 74 3.79 9.55 -8.30
C TYR A 74 3.38 9.73 -6.82
N VAL A 75 3.49 8.69 -6.01
CA VAL A 75 3.19 8.76 -4.57
C VAL A 75 4.09 9.77 -3.89
N ILE A 76 5.41 9.69 -4.07
CA ILE A 76 6.36 10.64 -3.47
C ILE A 76 6.02 12.09 -3.82
N LYS A 77 5.59 12.37 -5.05
CA LYS A 77 5.33 13.73 -5.52
C LYS A 77 3.98 14.29 -5.13
N ASN A 78 2.98 13.44 -4.95
CA ASN A 78 1.58 13.86 -4.82
C ASN A 78 0.96 13.56 -3.45
N TYR A 79 1.63 12.77 -2.61
CA TYR A 79 1.19 12.48 -1.25
C TYR A 79 1.97 13.32 -0.23
N PRO A 80 1.44 13.50 0.99
CA PRO A 80 2.19 14.14 2.07
C PRO A 80 3.55 13.45 2.30
N PRO A 81 4.62 14.22 2.62
CA PRO A 81 5.91 13.63 2.99
C PRO A 81 5.77 12.56 4.07
N GLY A 82 6.56 11.48 3.97
CA GLY A 82 6.37 10.28 4.80
C GLY A 82 5.36 9.28 4.24
N SER A 83 4.91 9.46 3.00
CA SER A 83 4.07 8.51 2.26
C SER A 83 4.86 7.72 1.23
N TYR A 84 4.72 6.40 1.23
CA TYR A 84 5.46 5.51 0.33
C TYR A 84 4.56 4.40 -0.21
N LEU A 85 4.91 3.91 -1.40
CA LEU A 85 4.37 2.65 -1.89
C LEU A 85 4.94 1.51 -1.03
N ALA A 86 4.07 0.67 -0.46
CA ALA A 86 4.49 -0.47 0.34
C ALA A 86 5.18 -1.52 -0.53
N ASP A 87 6.17 -2.19 0.04
CA ASP A 87 6.73 -3.42 -0.51
C ASP A 87 6.09 -4.65 0.15
N LEU A 88 6.09 -5.78 -0.54
CA LEU A 88 5.75 -7.08 0.05
C LEU A 88 7.00 -7.78 0.53
N ASP A 89 6.85 -8.56 1.61
CA ASP A 89 7.93 -9.38 2.13
C ASP A 89 8.32 -10.46 1.11
N ASN A 90 9.63 -10.63 0.93
CA ASN A 90 10.17 -11.60 -0.02
C ASN A 90 10.35 -12.94 0.69
N ILE A 91 9.41 -13.85 0.48
CA ILE A 91 9.57 -15.27 0.86
C ILE A 91 10.53 -15.99 -0.12
N SER A 92 10.90 -15.35 -1.24
CA SER A 92 11.78 -15.94 -2.27
C SER A 92 13.24 -15.52 -2.10
N THR A 93 14.17 -16.40 -2.48
CA THR A 93 15.63 -16.20 -2.45
C THR A 93 16.15 -15.10 -3.38
N ASN A 94 15.29 -14.49 -4.20
CA ASN A 94 15.64 -13.35 -5.04
C ASN A 94 15.36 -12.08 -4.23
N PHE A 95 16.40 -11.52 -3.62
CA PHE A 95 16.41 -10.40 -2.65
C PHE A 95 15.75 -9.06 -3.10
N ALA A 96 15.06 -8.99 -4.24
CA ALA A 96 14.44 -7.76 -4.74
C ALA A 96 12.98 -7.65 -4.27
N LYS A 97 12.70 -6.77 -3.29
CA LYS A 97 11.34 -6.54 -2.77
C LYS A 97 10.38 -6.19 -3.92
N LYS A 98 9.17 -6.75 -3.86
CA LYS A 98 8.13 -6.50 -4.87
C LYS A 98 7.14 -5.47 -4.32
N GLY A 99 6.95 -4.37 -5.03
CA GLY A 99 5.92 -3.39 -4.67
C GLY A 99 4.54 -4.05 -4.54
N ALA A 100 3.80 -3.64 -3.51
CA ALA A 100 2.47 -4.14 -3.18
C ALA A 100 1.42 -3.55 -4.12
N VAL A 101 1.46 -4.00 -5.38
CA VAL A 101 0.59 -3.54 -6.46
C VAL A 101 -0.10 -4.70 -7.18
N ILE A 102 -1.34 -4.48 -7.61
CA ILE A 102 -2.10 -5.39 -8.46
C ILE A 102 -2.62 -4.60 -9.65
N TYR A 103 -2.09 -4.89 -10.84
CA TYR A 103 -2.53 -4.32 -12.10
C TYR A 103 -3.65 -5.14 -12.71
N PHE A 104 -4.65 -4.46 -13.28
CA PHE A 104 -5.67 -5.11 -14.08
C PHE A 104 -6.27 -4.10 -15.07
N THR A 105 -7.03 -4.60 -16.03
CA THR A 105 -7.69 -3.79 -17.06
C THR A 105 -9.17 -4.14 -17.07
N GLU A 106 -10.02 -3.12 -16.96
CA GLU A 106 -11.47 -3.28 -17.02
C GLU A 106 -12.04 -2.29 -18.03
N LYS A 107 -12.82 -2.81 -19.00
CA LYS A 107 -13.44 -2.01 -20.08
C LYS A 107 -12.44 -1.11 -20.83
N GLY A 108 -11.21 -1.59 -21.02
CA GLY A 108 -10.13 -0.87 -21.72
C GLY A 108 -9.41 0.20 -20.89
N LYS A 109 -9.81 0.42 -19.64
CA LYS A 109 -9.11 1.30 -18.70
C LYS A 109 -8.14 0.49 -17.84
N LYS A 110 -6.95 1.04 -17.59
CA LYS A 110 -5.95 0.43 -16.69
C LYS A 110 -6.18 0.91 -15.27
N TYR A 111 -6.16 -0.04 -14.34
CA TYR A 111 -6.29 0.21 -12.93
C TYR A 111 -5.14 -0.45 -12.17
N VAL A 112 -4.78 0.14 -11.04
CA VAL A 112 -3.83 -0.42 -10.10
C VAL A 112 -4.37 -0.29 -8.68
N PHE A 113 -4.52 -1.42 -8.00
CA PHE A 113 -4.59 -1.41 -6.56
C PHE A 113 -3.18 -1.31 -6.00
N ALA A 114 -2.99 -0.44 -5.01
CA ALA A 114 -1.71 -0.26 -4.35
C ALA A 114 -1.90 -0.12 -2.84
N LEU A 115 -0.95 -0.65 -2.07
CA LEU A 115 -0.84 -0.35 -0.65
C LEU A 115 0.08 0.84 -0.46
N ILE A 116 -0.47 1.91 0.10
CA ILE A 116 0.29 3.11 0.47
C ILE A 116 0.47 3.09 1.98
N VAL A 117 1.70 3.31 2.44
CA VAL A 117 2.00 3.46 3.86
C VAL A 117 2.31 4.92 4.13
N LYS A 118 1.71 5.46 5.19
CA LYS A 118 1.88 6.87 5.57
C LYS A 118 2.26 6.96 7.04
N SER A 119 3.13 7.90 7.37
CA SER A 119 3.23 8.43 8.73
C SER A 119 2.02 9.33 9.05
N MET A 120 1.74 9.56 10.33
CA MET A 120 0.82 10.63 10.72
C MET A 120 1.38 11.99 10.32
N GLU A 121 0.50 12.92 9.94
CA GLU A 121 0.88 14.31 9.64
C GLU A 121 1.55 14.95 10.88
N GLY A 122 2.71 15.59 10.68
CA GLY A 122 3.54 16.12 11.77
C GLY A 122 4.18 15.05 12.66
N GLY A 123 3.99 13.76 12.35
CA GLY A 123 4.65 12.64 13.01
C GLY A 123 6.05 12.38 12.48
N LYS A 124 6.78 11.53 13.19
CA LYS A 124 8.11 11.06 12.78
C LYS A 124 8.01 10.23 11.50
N LEU A 125 9.09 10.18 10.72
CA LEU A 125 9.14 9.34 9.53
C LEU A 125 9.04 7.85 9.87
N ILE A 126 8.44 7.10 8.94
CA ILE A 126 8.41 5.64 8.96
C ILE A 126 9.57 5.11 8.15
N GLU A 127 10.16 4.00 8.59
CA GLU A 127 11.16 3.29 7.81
C GLU A 127 10.45 2.22 6.97
N ILE A 128 10.62 2.28 5.64
CA ILE A 128 9.93 1.41 4.67
C ILE A 128 10.15 -0.08 4.96
N ASP A 129 11.30 -0.42 5.52
CA ASP A 129 11.70 -1.78 5.80
C ASP A 129 11.06 -2.37 7.08
N ASN A 130 10.46 -1.54 7.94
CA ASN A 130 10.03 -1.95 9.29
C ASN A 130 8.57 -2.38 9.40
N PHE A 131 7.79 -2.39 8.31
CA PHE A 131 6.35 -2.74 8.35
C PHE A 131 5.97 -3.98 7.53
N THR A 132 6.95 -4.66 6.91
CA THR A 132 6.76 -5.89 6.13
C THR A 132 7.29 -7.12 6.86
N GLY A 133 6.59 -8.25 6.76
CA GLY A 133 7.07 -9.55 7.27
C GLY A 133 6.91 -9.75 8.78
N TYR A 134 7.31 -10.93 9.27
CA TYR A 134 7.08 -11.36 10.66
C TYR A 134 7.62 -10.37 11.71
N ASN A 135 8.84 -9.85 11.54
CA ASN A 135 9.47 -8.98 12.55
C ASN A 135 8.70 -7.67 12.74
N SER A 136 8.10 -7.15 11.66
CA SER A 136 7.29 -5.94 11.73
C SER A 136 5.96 -6.11 12.48
N SER A 137 5.54 -7.33 12.78
CA SER A 137 4.31 -7.58 13.53
C SER A 137 4.41 -7.16 15.01
N PHE A 138 5.61 -6.80 15.47
CA PHE A 138 5.86 -6.23 16.80
C PHE A 138 5.97 -4.69 16.78
N VAL A 139 5.67 -4.02 15.67
CA VAL A 139 5.86 -2.56 15.52
C VAL A 139 5.15 -1.76 16.61
N ASP A 140 3.97 -2.20 17.07
CA ASP A 140 3.23 -1.54 18.15
C ASP A 140 3.89 -1.67 19.55
N TYR A 141 4.86 -2.58 19.67
CA TYR A 141 5.62 -2.85 20.90
C TYR A 141 7.05 -2.33 20.83
N ASP A 142 7.49 -1.86 19.66
CA ASP A 142 8.83 -1.33 19.47
C ASP A 142 8.88 0.13 19.95
N SER A 143 9.80 0.40 20.88
CA SER A 143 10.01 1.74 21.47
C SER A 143 10.97 2.60 20.65
N THR A 144 11.15 2.27 19.36
CA THR A 144 11.99 3.04 18.46
C THR A 144 11.47 4.46 18.30
N ASN A 145 12.39 5.37 18.03
CA ASN A 145 12.08 6.78 17.76
C ASN A 145 11.45 6.98 16.36
N LEU A 146 10.82 5.98 15.75
CA LEU A 146 10.22 6.06 14.42
C LEU A 146 8.72 6.35 14.49
N GLY A 147 8.13 6.78 13.38
CA GLY A 147 6.70 7.00 13.26
C GLY A 147 5.90 5.71 13.22
N THR A 148 4.61 5.78 13.54
CA THR A 148 3.67 4.68 13.32
C THR A 148 3.26 4.62 11.85
N ALA A 149 3.34 3.43 11.26
CA ALA A 149 2.89 3.17 9.90
C ALA A 149 1.37 2.96 9.84
N PHE A 150 0.72 3.66 8.92
CA PHE A 150 -0.69 3.47 8.60
C PHE A 150 -0.81 3.00 7.17
N PHE A 151 -1.43 1.83 6.98
CA PHE A 151 -1.65 1.25 5.66
C PHE A 151 -2.96 1.75 5.06
N TYR A 152 -2.93 2.02 3.76
CA TYR A 152 -4.09 2.42 2.97
C TYR A 152 -4.16 1.57 1.71
N LEU A 153 -5.30 0.95 1.45
CA LEU A 153 -5.61 0.40 0.14
C LEU A 153 -6.10 1.52 -0.75
N THR A 154 -5.40 1.74 -1.86
CA THR A 154 -5.75 2.79 -2.83
C THR A 154 -6.01 2.18 -4.20
N LEU A 155 -7.06 2.64 -4.87
CA LEU A 155 -7.29 2.38 -6.28
C LEU A 155 -6.89 3.60 -7.10
N PHE A 156 -6.02 3.40 -8.07
CA PHE A 156 -5.72 4.39 -9.11
C PHE A 156 -6.24 3.91 -10.47
N SER A 157 -6.66 4.84 -11.31
CA SER A 157 -6.67 4.65 -12.76
C SER A 157 -5.40 5.23 -13.36
N TYR A 158 -4.89 4.60 -14.40
CA TYR A 158 -3.83 5.17 -15.23
C TYR A 158 -4.39 5.49 -16.62
N ASP A 159 -4.48 6.77 -16.93
CA ASP A 159 -4.71 7.22 -18.30
C ASP A 159 -3.38 7.35 -19.03
N SER A 160 -3.39 7.64 -20.33
CA SER A 160 -2.21 7.64 -21.22
C SER A 160 -0.96 8.39 -20.72
N SER A 161 -1.05 9.18 -19.65
CA SER A 161 0.08 9.92 -19.10
C SER A 161 0.18 9.90 -17.57
N ASP A 162 -0.91 9.76 -16.82
CA ASP A 162 -0.86 10.00 -15.36
C ASP A 162 -1.76 9.08 -14.53
N PHE A 163 -1.47 9.01 -13.24
CA PHE A 163 -2.33 8.34 -12.26
C PHE A 163 -3.39 9.29 -11.74
N THR A 164 -4.60 8.79 -11.59
CA THR A 164 -5.69 9.46 -10.87
C THR A 164 -6.17 8.57 -9.74
N MET A 165 -6.17 9.09 -8.51
CA MET A 165 -6.72 8.38 -7.35
C MET A 165 -8.24 8.32 -7.47
N ILE A 166 -8.81 7.12 -7.46
CA ILE A 166 -10.26 6.91 -7.52
C ILE A 166 -10.84 6.87 -6.11
N TRP A 167 -10.23 6.06 -5.24
CA TRP A 167 -10.56 6.02 -3.83
C TRP A 167 -9.40 5.48 -3.00
N GLU A 168 -9.46 5.76 -1.71
CA GLU A 168 -8.52 5.29 -0.70
C GLU A 168 -9.29 4.85 0.56
N GLU A 169 -8.87 3.74 1.15
CA GLU A 169 -9.43 3.20 2.39
C GLU A 169 -8.32 2.79 3.36
N ILE A 170 -8.49 3.16 4.64
CA ILE A 170 -7.54 2.79 5.70
C ILE A 170 -7.65 1.30 6.03
N ILE A 171 -6.50 0.68 6.28
CA ILE A 171 -6.38 -0.67 6.83
C ILE A 171 -6.06 -0.52 8.32
N PRO A 172 -6.88 -1.04 9.24
CA PRO A 172 -6.67 -0.86 10.68
C PRO A 172 -5.61 -1.84 11.20
N GLN A 173 -4.41 -1.77 10.63
CA GLN A 173 -3.21 -2.53 11.01
C GLN A 173 -1.97 -1.69 10.72
N SER A 174 -0.93 -1.84 11.54
CA SER A 174 0.29 -1.02 11.49
C SER A 174 1.55 -1.78 11.06
N GLY A 175 1.51 -3.12 11.06
CA GLY A 175 2.66 -3.94 10.69
C GLY A 175 2.32 -5.41 10.44
N GLY A 176 3.32 -6.16 10.00
CA GLY A 176 3.18 -7.59 9.69
C GLY A 176 2.69 -7.86 8.27
N LEU A 177 2.85 -6.94 7.31
CA LEU A 177 2.32 -7.13 5.95
C LEU A 177 3.00 -8.34 5.28
N MET A 178 2.20 -9.32 4.88
CA MET A 178 2.67 -10.58 4.29
C MET A 178 2.33 -10.66 2.80
N ASN A 179 1.07 -10.44 2.45
CA ASN A 179 0.58 -10.72 1.11
C ASN A 179 -0.56 -9.78 0.69
N PHE A 180 -0.69 -9.59 -0.62
CA PHE A 180 -1.65 -8.72 -1.24
C PHE A 180 -2.17 -9.36 -2.53
N THR A 181 -3.46 -9.70 -2.55
CA THR A 181 -4.06 -10.46 -3.66
C THR A 181 -5.41 -9.93 -4.08
N TYR A 182 -5.81 -10.26 -5.31
CA TYR A 182 -7.15 -10.03 -5.83
C TYR A 182 -7.82 -11.39 -6.04
N SER A 183 -9.07 -11.53 -5.62
CA SER A 183 -9.78 -12.81 -5.62
C SER A 183 -11.28 -12.60 -5.79
N THR A 184 -12.02 -13.70 -5.94
CA THR A 184 -13.48 -13.66 -6.06
C THR A 184 -14.08 -14.58 -5.01
N TRP A 185 -15.03 -14.06 -4.24
CA TRP A 185 -15.74 -14.82 -3.24
C TRP A 185 -16.82 -15.67 -3.92
N GLY A 186 -16.65 -16.99 -3.82
CA GLY A 186 -17.42 -17.97 -4.58
C GLY A 186 -18.95 -17.88 -4.46
N PRO A 187 -19.53 -17.77 -3.24
CA PRO A 187 -20.98 -17.81 -3.04
C PRO A 187 -21.75 -16.76 -3.84
N LEU A 188 -21.32 -15.49 -3.78
CA LEU A 188 -22.00 -14.38 -4.45
C LEU A 188 -21.24 -13.83 -5.66
N LYS A 189 -20.12 -14.47 -6.05
CA LYS A 189 -19.23 -14.04 -7.15
C LYS A 189 -18.73 -12.59 -6.99
N ILE A 190 -18.57 -12.14 -5.76
CA ILE A 190 -18.14 -10.77 -5.47
C ILE A 190 -16.60 -10.70 -5.52
N PRO A 191 -16.00 -9.86 -6.38
CA PRO A 191 -14.57 -9.65 -6.37
C PRO A 191 -14.14 -8.87 -5.11
N PHE A 192 -12.96 -9.20 -4.59
CA PHE A 192 -12.39 -8.51 -3.45
C PHE A 192 -10.86 -8.45 -3.53
N VAL A 193 -10.31 -7.41 -2.92
CA VAL A 193 -8.88 -7.29 -2.64
C VAL A 193 -8.62 -7.81 -1.23
N ASN A 194 -7.59 -8.64 -1.06
CA ASN A 194 -7.21 -9.22 0.21
C ASN A 194 -5.85 -8.69 0.62
N VAL A 195 -5.76 -8.11 1.82
CA VAL A 195 -4.49 -7.71 2.43
C VAL A 195 -4.28 -8.55 3.66
N HIS A 196 -3.22 -9.37 3.64
CA HIS A 196 -2.91 -10.32 4.69
C HIS A 196 -1.75 -9.81 5.53
N PHE A 197 -1.97 -9.79 6.83
CA PHE A 197 -0.99 -9.48 7.85
C PHE A 197 -0.83 -10.66 8.80
N PHE A 198 0.39 -10.85 9.28
CA PHE A 198 0.65 -11.73 10.41
C PHE A 198 0.80 -10.90 11.68
N SER A 199 0.05 -11.23 12.73
CA SER A 199 0.20 -10.64 14.07
C SER A 199 0.87 -11.66 14.98
N ALA A 200 2.18 -11.52 15.21
CA ALA A 200 2.89 -12.37 16.18
C ALA A 200 2.36 -12.24 17.61
N PRO A 201 2.02 -11.03 18.13
CA PRO A 201 1.47 -10.88 19.47
C PRO A 201 0.19 -11.68 19.69
N GLN A 202 -0.64 -11.81 18.66
CA GLN A 202 -1.93 -12.51 18.72
C GLN A 202 -1.85 -13.94 18.15
N LEU A 203 -0.67 -14.34 17.67
CA LEU A 203 -0.43 -15.57 16.91
C LEU A 203 -1.54 -15.80 15.88
N SER A 204 -1.83 -14.77 15.09
CA SER A 204 -2.95 -14.75 14.16
C SER A 204 -2.58 -14.31 12.76
N ASN A 205 -3.27 -14.90 11.80
CA ASN A 205 -3.36 -14.37 10.45
C ASN A 205 -4.59 -13.47 10.39
N ASP A 206 -4.37 -12.19 10.09
CA ASP A 206 -5.41 -11.18 9.94
C ASP A 206 -5.50 -10.83 8.46
N GLU A 207 -6.68 -11.00 7.88
CA GLU A 207 -6.95 -10.65 6.48
C GLU A 207 -8.01 -9.56 6.41
N TYR A 208 -7.67 -8.47 5.75
CA TYR A 208 -8.59 -7.39 5.43
C TYR A 208 -9.08 -7.58 4.01
N LYS A 209 -10.36 -7.95 3.88
CA LYS A 209 -11.02 -8.19 2.60
C LYS A 209 -11.86 -6.99 2.21
N PHE A 210 -11.53 -6.38 1.09
CA PHE A 210 -12.19 -5.21 0.51
C PHE A 210 -13.07 -5.66 -0.65
N PHE A 211 -14.34 -5.90 -0.35
CA PHE A 211 -15.31 -6.42 -1.32
C PHE A 211 -15.88 -5.31 -2.21
N LEU A 212 -15.80 -5.50 -3.52
CA LEU A 212 -16.27 -4.52 -4.52
C LEU A 212 -17.79 -4.67 -4.78
N VAL A 213 -18.59 -4.67 -3.71
CA VAL A 213 -20.05 -4.92 -3.76
C VAL A 213 -20.83 -3.89 -4.60
N ARG A 214 -20.29 -2.67 -4.75
CA ARG A 214 -20.86 -1.59 -5.58
C ARG A 214 -20.09 -1.38 -6.88
N GLY A 215 -19.24 -2.33 -7.28
CA GLY A 215 -18.35 -2.20 -8.42
C GLY A 215 -17.03 -1.51 -8.08
N LEU A 216 -16.12 -1.50 -9.06
CA LEU A 216 -14.71 -1.18 -8.86
C LEU A 216 -14.43 0.24 -8.38
N GLU A 217 -15.03 1.24 -9.04
CA GLU A 217 -14.73 2.66 -8.78
C GLU A 217 -15.44 3.20 -7.52
N ASN A 218 -16.24 2.37 -6.85
CA ASN A 218 -16.86 2.71 -5.58
C ASN A 218 -16.00 2.19 -4.41
N LYS A 219 -16.05 2.90 -3.28
CA LYS A 219 -15.40 2.45 -2.04
C LYS A 219 -15.84 1.02 -1.70
N PRO A 220 -14.88 0.11 -1.42
CA PRO A 220 -15.17 -1.28 -1.11
C PRO A 220 -15.84 -1.42 0.25
N HIS A 221 -16.53 -2.54 0.43
CA HIS A 221 -16.99 -2.99 1.74
C HIS A 221 -15.86 -3.75 2.44
N LEU A 222 -15.32 -3.17 3.52
CA LEU A 222 -14.28 -3.78 4.32
C LEU A 222 -14.88 -4.82 5.27
N LEU A 223 -14.29 -6.02 5.27
CA LEU A 223 -14.51 -7.04 6.28
C LEU A 223 -13.16 -7.59 6.74
N ASN A 224 -12.88 -7.47 8.03
CA ASN A 224 -11.74 -8.14 8.63
C ASN A 224 -12.11 -9.59 8.96
N VAL A 225 -11.27 -10.53 8.58
CA VAL A 225 -11.31 -11.93 9.02
C VAL A 225 -9.99 -12.33 9.63
N TYR A 226 -10.02 -13.33 10.51
CA TYR A 226 -8.81 -13.76 11.19
C TYR A 226 -8.85 -15.23 11.57
N GLU A 227 -7.67 -15.83 11.61
CA GLU A 227 -7.43 -17.15 12.15
C GLU A 227 -6.23 -17.09 13.09
N GLY A 228 -6.52 -17.01 14.39
CA GLY A 228 -5.52 -17.00 15.45
C GLY A 228 -5.72 -18.14 16.43
N HIS A 229 -4.99 -18.13 17.54
CA HIS A 229 -5.06 -19.19 18.55
C HIS A 229 -6.39 -19.21 19.33
N ILE A 230 -6.89 -18.05 19.73
CA ILE A 230 -8.10 -17.91 20.57
C ILE A 230 -9.29 -17.26 19.86
N ARG A 231 -9.13 -16.93 18.58
CA ARG A 231 -10.14 -16.20 17.79
C ARG A 231 -10.16 -16.72 16.36
N ARG A 232 -11.36 -16.82 15.79
CA ARG A 232 -11.56 -17.14 14.38
C ARG A 232 -12.77 -16.38 13.87
N ARG A 233 -12.63 -15.81 12.68
CA ARG A 233 -13.70 -15.20 11.91
C ARG A 233 -13.58 -15.62 10.46
N ARG A 234 -14.69 -15.97 9.81
CA ARG A 234 -14.71 -16.41 8.40
C ARG A 234 -15.91 -15.82 7.69
N VAL A 235 -15.68 -15.37 6.46
CA VAL A 235 -16.73 -14.87 5.57
C VAL A 235 -17.78 -15.96 5.35
N ALA A 236 -19.05 -15.57 5.34
CA ALA A 236 -20.17 -16.44 5.11
C ALA A 236 -21.28 -15.68 4.36
N ASP A 237 -22.19 -16.45 3.76
CA ASP A 237 -23.47 -15.94 3.27
C ASP A 237 -24.52 -16.45 4.27
N ILE A 238 -25.06 -15.57 5.10
CA ILE A 238 -25.99 -15.95 6.19
C ILE A 238 -27.43 -15.60 5.81
N ASN A 239 -27.63 -14.44 5.17
CA ASN A 239 -28.95 -13.93 4.83
C ASN A 239 -29.21 -13.76 3.33
N GLN A 240 -28.27 -14.14 2.45
CA GLN A 240 -28.39 -14.04 1.00
C GLN A 240 -28.55 -12.61 0.47
N ASP A 241 -28.10 -11.60 1.22
CA ASP A 241 -28.00 -10.24 0.69
C ASP A 241 -26.72 -10.04 -0.14
N SER A 242 -26.51 -8.83 -0.66
CA SER A 242 -25.36 -8.52 -1.53
C SER A 242 -24.07 -8.23 -0.76
N ILE A 243 -24.09 -8.25 0.56
CA ILE A 243 -23.00 -7.87 1.45
C ILE A 243 -22.46 -9.14 2.12
N PRO A 244 -21.14 -9.35 2.16
CA PRO A 244 -20.57 -10.50 2.84
C PRO A 244 -20.85 -10.45 4.35
N ASP A 245 -21.38 -11.54 4.88
CA ASP A 245 -21.54 -11.77 6.31
C ASP A 245 -20.33 -12.53 6.86
N TYR A 246 -20.34 -12.83 8.16
CA TYR A 246 -19.36 -13.73 8.74
C TYR A 246 -19.87 -14.49 9.95
N TYR A 247 -19.19 -15.61 10.23
CA TYR A 247 -19.24 -16.28 11.52
C TYR A 247 -18.04 -15.88 12.37
N GLU A 248 -18.28 -15.63 13.67
CA GLU A 248 -17.25 -15.46 14.69
C GLU A 248 -17.34 -16.64 15.66
N TRP A 249 -16.23 -17.35 15.88
CA TRP A 249 -16.22 -18.52 16.74
C TRP A 249 -15.82 -18.17 18.17
N ARG A 250 -16.49 -18.81 19.12
CA ARG A 250 -16.07 -18.87 20.52
C ARG A 250 -15.12 -20.04 20.69
N VAL A 251 -13.92 -19.74 21.13
CA VAL A 251 -12.90 -20.74 21.44
C VAL A 251 -12.89 -20.96 22.94
N PHE A 252 -12.94 -22.22 23.35
CA PHE A 252 -12.57 -22.61 24.70
C PHE A 252 -11.15 -23.13 24.67
N TYR A 253 -10.34 -22.59 25.56
CA TYR A 253 -8.93 -22.87 25.63
C TYR A 253 -8.57 -23.37 27.04
N THR A 254 -7.90 -24.52 27.09
CA THR A 254 -7.18 -25.01 28.28
C THR A 254 -5.70 -25.14 27.93
N ASP A 255 -4.85 -25.35 28.93
CA ASP A 255 -3.40 -25.50 28.74
C ASP A 255 -3.02 -26.65 27.78
N SER A 256 -3.91 -27.60 27.54
CA SER A 256 -3.67 -28.80 26.72
C SER A 256 -4.62 -28.98 25.53
N SER A 257 -5.64 -28.13 25.37
CA SER A 257 -6.62 -28.30 24.28
C SER A 257 -7.26 -27.01 23.81
N ARG A 258 -7.54 -26.97 22.51
CA ARG A 258 -8.30 -25.90 21.86
C ARG A 258 -9.53 -26.51 21.21
N THR A 259 -10.71 -26.11 21.68
CA THR A 259 -11.98 -26.54 21.08
C THR A 259 -12.81 -25.34 20.66
N PHE A 260 -13.22 -25.33 19.40
CA PHE A 260 -14.22 -24.39 18.91
C PHE A 260 -15.59 -24.87 19.38
N LEU A 261 -16.15 -24.19 20.40
CA LEU A 261 -17.40 -24.63 21.01
C LEU A 261 -18.62 -24.25 20.16
N ASP A 262 -18.60 -23.04 19.62
CA ASP A 262 -19.78 -22.41 19.04
C ASP A 262 -19.36 -21.32 18.05
N SER A 263 -20.27 -20.93 17.17
CA SER A 263 -20.10 -19.80 16.28
C SER A 263 -21.37 -18.98 16.22
N VAL A 264 -21.21 -17.66 16.07
CA VAL A 264 -22.34 -16.76 15.93
C VAL A 264 -22.22 -15.98 14.63
N GLY A 265 -23.33 -15.93 13.90
CA GLY A 265 -23.43 -15.18 12.67
C GLY A 265 -23.55 -13.70 12.95
N PHE A 266 -22.94 -12.89 12.09
CA PHE A 266 -23.05 -11.44 12.08
C PHE A 266 -23.47 -11.00 10.68
N ILE A 267 -24.56 -10.24 10.63
CA ILE A 267 -25.17 -9.77 9.38
C ILE A 267 -25.00 -8.27 9.27
N TRP A 268 -24.62 -7.76 8.09
CA TRP A 268 -24.52 -6.32 7.87
C TRP A 268 -25.88 -5.63 7.95
N LYS A 269 -25.96 -4.52 8.71
CA LYS A 269 -27.13 -3.64 8.77
C LYS A 269 -26.66 -2.19 8.75
N ASP A 270 -26.86 -1.56 7.60
CA ASP A 270 -26.54 -0.16 7.28
C ASP A 270 -25.07 0.22 7.50
N THR A 271 -24.64 0.34 8.76
CA THR A 271 -23.32 0.82 9.19
C THR A 271 -22.56 -0.17 10.09
N VAL A 272 -23.21 -1.23 10.55
CA VAL A 272 -22.61 -2.20 11.49
C VAL A 272 -23.05 -3.62 11.22
N TYR A 273 -22.22 -4.57 11.59
CA TYR A 273 -22.59 -5.98 11.69
C TYR A 273 -23.34 -6.24 12.99
N VAL A 274 -24.48 -6.91 12.88
CA VAL A 274 -25.37 -7.24 14.01
C VAL A 274 -25.36 -8.75 14.26
N ASN A 275 -25.15 -9.12 15.51
CA ASN A 275 -25.14 -10.51 15.93
C ASN A 275 -26.54 -11.14 15.81
N THR A 276 -26.60 -12.30 15.14
CA THR A 276 -27.83 -13.07 14.86
C THR A 276 -28.56 -13.60 16.10
N ARG A 277 -27.86 -13.75 17.23
CA ARG A 277 -28.42 -14.27 18.49
C ARG A 277 -28.67 -13.18 19.54
N ASN A 278 -27.89 -12.10 19.52
CA ASN A 278 -28.05 -10.96 20.43
C ASN A 278 -27.86 -9.64 19.67
N PRO A 279 -28.94 -9.01 19.17
CA PRO A 279 -28.85 -7.80 18.35
C PRO A 279 -28.18 -6.59 19.01
N ARG A 280 -28.02 -6.58 20.34
CA ARG A 280 -27.28 -5.51 21.05
C ARG A 280 -25.77 -5.61 20.86
N MET A 281 -25.28 -6.79 20.47
CA MET A 281 -23.86 -7.02 20.19
C MET A 281 -23.59 -6.70 18.72
N THR A 282 -22.89 -5.60 18.49
CA THR A 282 -22.51 -5.15 17.15
C THR A 282 -21.00 -5.19 16.96
N ARG A 283 -20.60 -5.14 15.69
CA ARG A 283 -19.21 -4.95 15.26
C ARG A 283 -19.21 -3.89 14.17
N LYS A 284 -18.19 -3.05 14.19
CA LYS A 284 -17.78 -2.34 12.98
C LYS A 284 -17.11 -3.36 12.06
N TYR A 285 -17.10 -3.05 10.77
CA TYR A 285 -16.39 -3.74 9.68
C TYR A 285 -15.36 -4.80 10.13
#